data_AF-A0A0M2K7A5-F1
#
_entry.id   AF-A0A0M2K7A5-F1
#
_cell.length_a   1.000
_cell.length_b   1.000
_cell.length_c   1.000
_cell.angle_alpha   90.00
_cell.angle_beta   90.00
_cell.angle_gamma   90.00
#
_symmetry.space_group_name_H-M   'P 1'
#
loop_
_entity.id
_entity.type
_entity.pdbx_description
1 polymer ?
#
loop_
_entity_poly.entity_id
_entity_poly.type
_entity_poly.pdbx_seq_one_letter_code
_entity_poly.pdbx_strand_id
1 'polypeptide(L)' 'MAWGPTPAAQGAECDPNYSGACVPIASDVDCAGGSGNGPAYVQGPVTVIGDDIYDLDRDGDKIGCDS' A
#
# COMPACT_ATOMS: atom_id res chain seq x y z
N MET A 1 12.59 -19.47 24.89
CA MET A 1 12.65 -19.12 23.46
C MET A 1 11.85 -17.84 23.29
N ALA A 2 12.40 -16.84 22.63
CA ALA A 2 11.79 -15.52 22.53
C ALA A 2 11.11 -15.31 21.16
N TRP A 3 10.11 -14.41 21.15
CA TRP A 3 9.40 -13.77 20.02
C TRP A 3 8.50 -14.72 19.23
N GLY A 4 7.17 -14.59 19.18
CA GLY A 4 6.24 -13.45 19.11
C GLY A 4 5.16 -13.92 18.11
N PRO A 5 3.89 -13.44 18.15
CA PRO A 5 2.92 -13.89 17.16
C PRO A 5 3.43 -13.50 15.76
N THR A 6 3.60 -14.49 14.88
CA THR A 6 3.78 -14.26 13.44
C THR A 6 2.65 -13.32 13.01
N PRO A 7 2.94 -12.10 12.51
CA PRO A 7 1.88 -11.20 12.09
C PRO A 7 1.08 -11.89 10.98
N ALA A 8 -0.13 -12.29 11.34
CA ALA A 8 -1.33 -12.16 10.55
C ALA A 8 -1.08 -11.69 9.11
N ALA A 9 -0.88 -12.62 8.18
CA ALA A 9 -1.31 -12.41 6.80
C ALA A 9 -2.85 -12.50 6.80
N GLN A 10 -3.49 -11.56 7.51
CA GLN A 10 -4.93 -11.37 7.49
C GLN A 10 -5.24 -10.89 6.06
N GLY A 11 -6.07 -11.65 5.35
CA GLY A 11 -6.36 -11.45 3.94
C GLY A 11 -6.59 -9.98 3.62
N ALA A 12 -5.98 -9.51 2.54
CA ALA A 12 -5.85 -8.10 2.18
C ALA A 12 -7.20 -7.36 2.25
N GLU A 13 -7.53 -6.86 3.43
CA GLU A 13 -8.49 -5.80 3.62
C GLU A 13 -7.81 -4.58 3.00
N CYS A 14 -8.45 -3.98 2.00
CA CYS A 14 -7.88 -2.81 1.36
C CYS A 14 -7.71 -1.72 2.42
N ASP A 15 -6.56 -1.06 2.41
CA ASP A 15 -6.27 -0.01 3.37
C ASP A 15 -7.31 1.13 3.20
N PRO A 16 -8.03 1.50 4.27
CA PRO A 16 -9.11 2.49 4.19
C PRO A 16 -8.61 3.92 3.98
N ASN A 17 -7.30 4.19 4.07
CA ASN A 17 -6.73 5.49 3.71
C ASN A 17 -6.61 5.67 2.19
N TYR A 18 -6.84 4.61 1.41
CA TYR A 18 -6.74 4.62 -0.04
C TYR A 18 -8.04 4.14 -0.68
N SER A 19 -8.34 4.71 -1.84
CA SER A 19 -9.52 4.41 -2.65
C SER A 19 -9.12 4.26 -4.12
N GLY A 20 -10.06 3.92 -5.00
CA GLY A 20 -9.81 3.66 -6.42
C GLY A 20 -9.30 2.24 -6.66
N ALA A 21 -8.10 1.92 -6.16
CA ALA A 21 -7.57 0.55 -6.19
C ALA A 21 -7.36 -0.01 -4.78
N CYS A 22 -7.43 -1.34 -4.67
CA CYS A 22 -7.24 -2.01 -3.39
C CYS A 22 -5.76 -2.00 -3.01
N VAL A 23 -5.38 -1.14 -2.07
CA VAL A 23 -4.05 -1.14 -1.45
C VAL A 23 -4.02 -2.25 -0.39
N PRO A 24 -3.27 -3.34 -0.58
CA PRO A 24 -3.18 -4.40 0.42
C PRO A 24 -2.51 -3.88 1.69
N ILE A 25 -3.05 -4.19 2.87
CA ILE A 25 -2.38 -3.87 4.14
C ILE A 25 -1.14 -4.76 4.29
N ALA A 26 0.05 -4.17 4.13
CA ALA A 26 1.34 -4.83 4.23
C ALA A 26 2.35 -3.92 4.94
N SER A 27 3.57 -4.41 5.19
CA SER A 27 4.63 -3.57 5.77
C SER A 27 5.13 -2.48 4.83
N ASP A 28 5.00 -2.72 3.53
CA ASP A 28 5.43 -1.83 2.45
C ASP A 28 4.62 -2.22 1.21
N VAL A 29 4.06 -1.22 0.54
CA VAL A 29 3.23 -1.41 -0.66
C VAL A 29 3.80 -0.52 -1.74
N ASP A 30 4.14 -1.14 -2.87
CA ASP A 30 4.68 -0.42 -4.01
C ASP A 30 3.71 -0.40 -5.19
N CYS A 31 3.91 0.54 -6.10
CA CYS A 31 3.18 0.55 -7.37
C CYS A 31 3.59 -0.64 -8.26
N ALA A 32 2.60 -1.42 -8.71
CA ALA A 32 2.82 -2.52 -9.63
C ALA A 32 3.31 -2.00 -10.99
N GLY A 33 4.50 -2.43 -11.41
CA GLY A 33 5.18 -1.94 -12.61
C GLY A 33 6.31 -0.94 -12.33
N GLY A 34 6.44 -0.47 -11.09
CA GLY A 34 7.58 0.32 -10.63
C GLY A 34 8.79 -0.51 -10.21
N SER A 35 9.83 0.15 -9.68
CA SER A 35 11.03 -0.47 -9.12
C SER A 35 10.90 -0.88 -7.64
N GLY A 36 9.67 -1.04 -7.17
CA GLY A 36 9.36 -1.39 -5.79
C GLY A 36 9.99 -2.72 -5.36
N ASN A 37 10.44 -2.82 -4.12
CA ASN A 37 10.99 -4.04 -3.52
C ASN A 37 10.10 -4.60 -2.40
N GLY A 38 8.95 -3.99 -2.20
CA GLY A 38 7.98 -4.33 -1.18
C GLY A 38 7.39 -5.72 -1.40
N PRO A 39 6.92 -6.37 -0.31
CA PRO A 39 6.25 -7.67 -0.39
C PRO A 39 4.88 -7.60 -1.08
N ALA A 40 4.32 -6.40 -1.24
CA ALA A 40 3.01 -6.18 -1.83
C ALA A 40 3.05 -5.08 -2.89
N TYR A 41 2.22 -5.24 -3.91
CA TYR A 41 2.11 -4.28 -5.00
C TYR A 41 0.65 -3.93 -5.26
N VAL A 42 0.37 -2.67 -5.57
CA VAL A 42 -0.95 -2.19 -5.97
C VAL A 42 -0.94 -1.75 -7.43
N GLN A 43 -1.96 -2.17 -8.20
CA GLN A 43 -2.16 -1.68 -9.57
C GLN A 43 -3.02 -0.43 -9.52
N GLY A 44 -2.42 0.72 -9.88
CA GLY A 44 -3.03 2.05 -9.79
C GLY A 44 -4.01 2.40 -10.92
N PRO A 45 -4.55 3.63 -10.89
CA PRO A 45 -4.28 4.68 -9.89
C PRO A 45 -4.99 4.44 -8.55
N VAL A 46 -4.31 4.74 -7.45
CA VAL A 46 -4.88 4.77 -6.09
C VAL A 46 -5.11 6.21 -5.67
N THR A 47 -6.20 6.48 -4.98
CA THR A 47 -6.50 7.81 -4.45
C THR A 47 -6.28 7.82 -2.95
N VAL A 48 -5.41 8.70 -2.46
CA VAL A 48 -5.20 8.90 -1.04
C VAL A 48 -6.37 9.71 -0.49
N ILE A 49 -7.20 9.07 0.32
CA ILE A 49 -8.36 9.70 0.98
C ILE A 49 -8.07 10.08 2.43
N GLY A 50 -7.11 9.39 3.06
CA GLY A 50 -6.66 9.64 4.43
C GLY A 50 -5.20 10.09 4.47
N ASP A 51 -4.41 9.39 5.28
CA ASP A 51 -2.97 9.59 5.39
C ASP A 51 -2.22 8.65 4.42
N ASP A 52 -1.23 9.20 3.72
CA ASP A 52 -0.35 8.39 2.86
C ASP A 52 0.73 7.69 3.69
N ILE A 53 0.37 6.57 4.31
CA ILE A 53 1.28 5.79 5.18
C ILE A 53 2.33 4.97 4.41
N TYR A 54 2.05 4.66 3.15
CA TYR A 54 2.93 3.89 2.25
C TYR A 54 3.71 4.78 1.27
N ASP A 55 3.58 6.10 1.37
CA ASP A 55 4.30 7.08 0.53
C ASP A 55 4.11 6.80 -0.99
N LEU A 56 2.88 6.43 -1.36
CA LEU A 56 2.46 6.11 -2.73
C LEU A 56 2.24 7.37 -3.58
N ASP A 57 1.89 8.48 -2.95
CA ASP A 57 1.66 9.81 -3.53
C ASP A 57 2.87 10.72 -3.26
N ARG A 58 3.92 10.56 -4.06
CA ARG A 58 5.18 11.29 -3.87
C ARG A 58 5.12 12.76 -4.27
N ASP A 59 4.21 13.12 -5.15
CA ASP A 59 4.03 14.47 -5.66
C ASP A 59 2.95 15.26 -4.89
N GLY A 60 2.15 14.59 -4.07
CA GLY A 60 1.20 15.19 -3.15
C GLY A 60 -0.10 15.62 -3.82
N ASP A 61 -0.48 14.98 -4.93
CA ASP A 61 -1.71 15.27 -5.68
C ASP A 61 -2.90 14.42 -5.22
N LYS A 62 -2.67 13.55 -4.22
CA LYS A 62 -3.60 12.55 -3.67
C LYS A 62 -3.88 11.38 -4.61
N ILE A 63 -3.05 11.16 -5.63
CA ILE A 63 -3.15 10.05 -6.57
C ILE A 63 -1.80 9.31 -6.61
N GLY A 64 -1.75 8.18 -5.91
CA GLY A 64 -0.60 7.28 -5.99
C GLY A 64 -0.67 6.37 -7.22
N CYS A 65 0.51 5.94 -7.69
CA CYS A 65 0.63 4.98 -8.80
C CYS A 65 -0.07 5.40 -10.10
N ASP A 66 -0.09 6.70 -10.41
CA ASP A 66 -0.65 7.25 -11.66
C ASP A 66 0.31 7.18 -12.86
N SER A 67 1.59 6.83 -12.65
CA SER A 67 2.66 6.85 -13.66
C SER A 67 3.44 5.54 -13.81
#